data_AF-A0A946AKC8-F1
#
_entry.id   AF-A0A946AKC8-F1
#
_cell.length_a   1.000
_cell.length_b   1.000
_cell.length_c   1.000
_cell.angle_alpha   90.00
_cell.angle_beta   90.00
_cell.angle_gamma   90.00
#
_symmetry.space_group_name_H-M   'P 1'
#
loop_
_entity.id
_entity.type
_entity.pdbx_description
1 polymer ?
#
loop_
_entity_poly.entity_id
_entity_poly.type
_entity_poly.pdbx_seq_one_letter_code
_entity_poly.pdbx_strand_id
1 'polypeptide(L)' 'MIFGLGELLTILLIVFIVIPAPLFIVLHFITNWKQSREMSGGDEKMLEDLWVLAQRLEARLESLEIILDGESSDWRKKL' A
#
# COMPACT_ATOMS: atom_id res chain seq x y z
N MET A 1 40.53 44.04 7.06
CA MET A 1 40.36 43.61 8.45
C MET A 1 39.11 42.75 8.49
N ILE A 2 39.28 41.50 8.07
CA ILE A 2 39.09 40.30 8.91
C ILE A 2 37.59 40.02 9.05
N PHE A 3 37.08 39.14 8.18
CA PHE A 3 35.83 38.42 8.41
C PHE A 3 35.83 37.97 9.87
N GLY A 4 34.82 38.38 10.63
CA GLY A 4 34.75 38.08 12.06
C GLY A 4 34.63 36.57 12.26
N LEU A 5 35.20 36.04 13.34
CA LEU A 5 35.04 34.61 13.71
C LEU A 5 33.57 34.15 13.65
N GLY A 6 32.63 35.03 13.99
CA GLY A 6 31.18 34.78 13.90
C GLY A 6 30.65 34.55 12.48
N GLU A 7 31.21 35.21 11.47
CA GLU A 7 30.81 35.02 10.06
C GLU A 7 31.28 33.65 9.54
N LEU A 8 32.51 33.26 9.89
CA LEU A 8 33.05 31.95 9.55
C LEU A 8 32.23 30.82 10.20
N LEU A 9 31.84 30.98 11.47
CA LEU A 9 30.99 30.02 12.16
C LEU A 9 29.60 29.91 11.53
N THR A 10 29.03 31.04 11.10
CA THR A 10 27.72 31.07 10.44
C THR A 10 27.76 30.37 9.09
N ILE A 11 28.79 30.61 8.29
CA ILE A 11 29.00 29.94 6.99
C ILE A 11 29.15 28.43 7.19
N LEU A 12 29.94 28.00 8.18
CA LEU A 12 30.12 26.58 8.50
C LEU A 12 28.80 25.91 8.90
N LEU A 13 27.99 26.57 9.73
CA LEU A 13 26.66 26.08 10.12
C LEU A 13 25.72 25.94 8.93
N ILE A 14 25.67 26.95 8.06
CA ILE A 14 24.81 26.94 6.87
C ILE A 14 25.22 25.78 5.94
N VAL A 15 26.52 25.63 5.66
CA VAL A 15 27.01 24.53 4.81
C VAL A 15 26.69 23.17 5.43
N PHE A 16 26.85 23.04 6.75
CA PHE A 16 26.52 21.82 7.48
C PHE A 16 25.02 21.53 7.55
N ILE A 17 24.13 22.48 7.31
CA ILE A 17 22.67 22.23 7.25
C ILE A 17 22.23 21.99 5.80
N VAL A 18 22.71 22.82 4.87
CA VAL A 18 22.29 22.81 3.46
C VAL A 18 22.68 21.53 2.74
N ILE A 19 23.75 20.85 3.14
CA ILE A 19 24.17 19.58 2.51
C ILE A 19 23.39 18.38 3.06
N PRO A 20 23.35 18.11 4.38
CA PRO A 20 22.66 16.94 4.91
C PRO A 20 21.14 17.09 4.95
N ALA A 21 20.57 18.29 5.05
CA ALA A 21 19.11 18.46 5.04
C ALA A 21 18.45 17.90 3.77
N PRO A 22 18.85 18.27 2.54
CA PRO A 22 18.28 17.68 1.33
C PRO A 22 18.59 16.19 1.20
N LEU A 23 19.78 15.74 1.63
CA LEU A 23 20.13 14.32 1.63
C LEU A 23 19.22 13.51 2.55
N PHE A 24 18.92 14.03 3.74
CA PHE A 24 18.01 13.41 4.70
C PHE A 24 16.57 13.41 4.19
N ILE A 25 16.11 14.50 3.58
CA ILE A 25 14.78 14.58 2.97
C ILE A 25 14.62 13.51 1.90
N VAL A 26 15.60 13.37 0.99
CA VAL A 26 15.58 12.33 -0.04
C VAL A 26 15.60 10.92 0.59
N LEU A 27 16.47 10.67 1.56
CA LEU A 27 16.53 9.39 2.27
C LEU A 27 15.21 9.05 2.97
N HIS A 28 14.58 10.03 3.61
CA HIS A 28 13.30 9.89 4.30
C HIS A 28 12.19 9.49 3.31
N PHE A 29 12.10 10.18 2.16
CA PHE A 29 11.11 9.83 1.14
C PHE A 29 11.37 8.45 0.52
N ILE A 30 12.62 8.08 0.27
CA ILE A 30 12.97 6.74 -0.25
C ILE A 30 12.61 5.65 0.77
N THR A 31 12.88 5.88 2.06
CA THR A 31 12.57 4.94 3.14
C THR A 31 11.06 4.72 3.25
N ASN A 32 10.28 5.82 3.22
CA ASN A 32 8.82 5.74 3.19
C ASN A 32 8.32 5.04 1.93
N TRP A 33 8.94 5.29 0.77
CA TRP A 33 8.54 4.64 -0.49
C TRP A 33 8.83 3.13 -0.49
N LYS A 34 9.94 2.71 0.12
CA LYS A 34 10.27 1.29 0.30
C LYS A 34 9.30 0.61 1.27
N GLN A 35 8.94 1.29 2.36
CA GLN A 35 7.93 0.80 3.31
C GLN A 35 6.54 0.69 2.67
N SER A 36 6.13 1.66 1.83
CA SER A 36 4.88 1.57 1.07
C SER A 36 4.91 0.48 -0.02
N ARG A 37 6.09 0.15 -0.58
CA ARG A 37 6.24 -0.95 -1.54
C ARG A 37 6.13 -2.32 -0.89
N GLU A 38 6.53 -2.50 0.36
CA GLU A 38 6.27 -3.75 1.10
C GLU A 38 4.76 -3.98 1.33
N MET A 39 3.96 -2.91 1.48
CA MET A 39 2.49 -3.02 1.48
C MET A 39 1.95 -3.51 0.12
N SER A 40 2.51 -3.06 -1.00
CA SER A 40 2.07 -3.49 -2.34
C SER A 40 2.15 -5.00 -2.57
N GLY A 41 3.13 -5.69 -1.95
CA GLY A 41 3.20 -7.16 -2.02
C GLY A 41 2.15 -7.86 -1.15
N GLY A 42 1.75 -7.24 -0.03
CA GLY A 42 0.63 -7.69 0.78
C GLY A 42 -0.71 -7.52 0.07
N ASP A 43 -0.87 -6.44 -0.70
CA ASP A 43 -2.08 -6.17 -1.49
C ASP A 43 -2.28 -7.22 -2.60
N GLU A 44 -1.20 -7.62 -3.29
CA GLU A 44 -1.27 -8.68 -4.32
C GLU A 44 -1.71 -10.02 -3.73
N LYS A 45 -1.15 -10.39 -2.57
CA LYS A 45 -1.56 -11.60 -1.84
C LYS A 45 -3.02 -11.54 -1.40
N MET A 46 -3.48 -10.38 -0.90
CA MET A 46 -4.87 -10.18 -0.51
C MET A 46 -5.82 -10.32 -1.71
N LEU A 47 -5.45 -9.79 -2.88
CA LEU A 47 -6.23 -9.95 -4.11
C LEU A 47 -6.32 -11.41 -4.54
N GLU A 48 -5.21 -12.17 -4.42
CA GLU A 48 -5.21 -13.60 -4.71
C GLU A 48 -6.13 -14.37 -3.74
N ASP A 49 -6.06 -14.07 -2.44
CA ASP A 49 -6.96 -14.67 -1.44
C ASP A 49 -8.43 -14.35 -1.75
N LEU A 50 -8.76 -13.11 -2.14
CA LEU A 50 -10.11 -12.72 -2.56
C LEU A 50 -10.56 -13.47 -3.81
N TRP A 51 -9.67 -13.68 -4.77
CA TRP A 51 -9.97 -14.44 -5.99
C TRP A 51 -10.26 -15.92 -5.70
N VAL A 52 -9.50 -16.53 -4.78
CA VAL A 52 -9.75 -17.89 -4.31
C VAL A 52 -11.08 -17.99 -3.56
N LEU A 53 -11.41 -16.98 -2.72
CA LEU A 53 -12.68 -16.92 -2.02
C LEU A 53 -13.87 -16.78 -2.98
N ALA A 54 -13.75 -15.94 -4.01
CA ALA A 54 -14.79 -15.77 -5.03
C ALA A 54 -15.12 -17.09 -5.73
N GLN A 55 -14.11 -17.85 -6.16
CA GLN A 55 -14.32 -19.17 -6.77
C GLN A 55 -14.98 -20.17 -5.83
N ARG A 56 -14.63 -20.17 -4.54
CA ARG A 56 -15.28 -21.03 -3.55
C ARG A 56 -16.74 -20.67 -3.32
N LEU A 57 -17.06 -19.38 -3.37
CA LEU A 57 -18.44 -18.90 -3.27
C LEU A 57 -19.24 -19.30 -4.51
N GLU A 58 -18.65 -19.20 -5.69
CA GLU A 58 -19.28 -19.65 -6.95
C GLU A 58 -19.59 -21.15 -6.93
N ALA A 59 -18.65 -22.00 -6.54
CA ALA A 59 -18.88 -23.45 -6.40
C ALA A 59 -19.99 -23.77 -5.38
N ARG A 60 -20.12 -22.97 -4.32
CA ARG A 60 -21.21 -23.13 -3.35
C ARG A 60 -22.53 -22.62 -3.91
N LEU A 61 -22.52 -21.54 -4.68
CA LEU A 61 -23.70 -21.02 -5.34
C LEU A 61 -24.27 -22.06 -6.29
N GLU A 62 -23.44 -22.72 -7.09
CA GLU A 62 -23.86 -23.83 -7.95
C GLU A 62 -24.54 -24.95 -7.15
N SER A 63 -23.96 -25.34 -6.01
CA SER A 63 -24.56 -26.34 -5.12
C SER A 63 -25.91 -25.88 -4.56
N LEU A 64 -26.02 -24.61 -4.17
CA LEU A 64 -27.28 -24.03 -3.69
C LEU A 64 -28.33 -23.94 -4.81
N GLU A 65 -27.93 -23.60 -6.03
CA GLU A 65 -28.82 -23.58 -7.20
C GLU A 65 -29.39 -24.98 -7.47
N ILE A 66 -28.55 -26.02 -7.41
CA ILE A 66 -28.99 -27.42 -7.57
C ILE A 66 -30.00 -27.81 -6.50
N ILE A 67 -29.73 -27.47 -5.23
CA ILE A 67 -30.65 -27.77 -4.11
C ILE A 67 -31.96 -27.01 -4.28
N LEU A 68 -31.89 -25.73 -4.63
CA LEU A 68 -33.06 -24.85 -4.75
C LEU A 68 -33.93 -25.22 -5.96
N ASP A 69 -33.31 -25.65 -7.07
CA ASP A 69 -33.99 -26.24 -8.22
C ASP A 69 -34.69 -27.57 -7.85
N GLY A 70 -34.13 -28.34 -6.90
CA GLY A 70 -34.73 -29.57 -6.37
C GLY A 70 -35.89 -29.35 -5.39
N GLU A 71 -35.82 -28.36 -4.50
CA GLU A 71 -36.88 -28.10 -3.51
C GLU A 71 -38.01 -27.21 -4.04
N SER A 72 -37.74 -26.25 -4.92
CA SER A 72 -38.77 -25.31 -5.38
C SER A 72 -38.48 -24.74 -6.76
N SER A 73 -38.66 -25.53 -7.83
CA SER A 73 -38.44 -25.13 -9.24
C SER A 73 -39.00 -23.74 -9.67
N ASP A 74 -39.95 -23.15 -8.95
CA ASP A 74 -40.52 -21.82 -9.22
C ASP A 74 -39.74 -20.64 -8.60
N TRP A 75 -38.67 -20.89 -7.85
CA TRP A 75 -37.89 -19.85 -7.15
C TRP A 75 -37.35 -18.77 -8.10
N ARG A 76 -36.95 -19.17 -9.33
CA ARG A 76 -36.48 -18.24 -10.37
C ARG A 76 -37.56 -17.29 -10.87
N LYS A 77 -38.85 -17.58 -10.65
CA LYS A 77 -39.97 -16.72 -11.05
C LYS A 77 -40.34 -15.65 -10.01
N LYS A 78 -39.72 -15.68 -8.82
CA LYS A 78 -39.91 -14.68 -7.75
C LYS A 78 -38.90 -13.54 -7.75
N LEU A 79 -37.94 -13.55 -8.68
CA LEU A 79 -37.04 -12.42 -8.99
C LEU A 79 -37.70 -11.51 -10.04
#